data_AF-A0AAV5FX12-F1
#
_entry.id   AF-A0AAV5FX12-F1
#
_cell.length_a   1.000
_cell.length_b   1.000
_cell.length_c   1.000
_cell.angle_alpha   90.00
_cell.angle_beta   90.00
_cell.angle_gamma   90.00
#
_symmetry.space_group_name_H-M   'P 1'
#
loop_
_entity.id
_entity.type
_entity.pdbx_description
1 polymer ?
#
loop_
_entity_poly.entity_id
_entity_poly.type
_entity_poly.pdbx_seq_one_letter_code
_entity_poly.pdbx_strand_id
1 'polypeptide(L)'
;MDGYLQAVQDGVDILNLSVGPNSPPTATRTTFLNPFDAALLSAVKAGVFVAQAAGNGGPFPKTLVSFSPWITTVAAGVDDRRYKNHLILGNGKLLPGLGVSPATHGNKSFSLISAADALLGSPATKYSALDCQRPELLNKRKVQGKILLCGYSFNYISGTASIKKVSQTAKSLGAAGFVVAVENSYPGTKI
;
A
#
# COMPACT_ATOMS: atom_id res chain seq x y z
N MET A 1 -20.46 -4.83 -17.83
CA MET A 1 -20.47 -6.32 -17.84
C MET A 1 -20.10 -6.86 -19.20
N ASP A 2 -20.29 -6.06 -20.24
CA ASP A 2 -20.12 -6.44 -21.64
C ASP A 2 -18.67 -6.81 -22.00
N GLY A 3 -17.67 -6.24 -21.33
CA GLY A 3 -16.26 -6.51 -21.63
C GLY A 3 -15.83 -7.98 -21.45
N TYR A 4 -16.38 -8.70 -20.47
CA TYR A 4 -15.99 -10.11 -20.25
C TYR A 4 -16.62 -11.04 -21.28
N LEU A 5 -17.89 -10.79 -21.62
CA LEU A 5 -18.59 -11.56 -22.64
C LEU A 5 -18.07 -11.23 -24.04
N GLN A 6 -17.67 -9.98 -24.29
CA GLN A 6 -17.01 -9.60 -25.53
C GLN A 6 -15.67 -10.32 -25.68
N ALA A 7 -14.83 -10.36 -24.65
CA ALA A 7 -13.56 -11.09 -24.72
C ALA A 7 -13.76 -12.59 -25.05
N VAL A 8 -14.82 -13.21 -24.52
CA VAL A 8 -15.18 -14.59 -24.89
C VAL A 8 -15.59 -14.68 -26.37
N GLN A 9 -16.38 -13.73 -26.87
CA GLN A 9 -16.74 -13.67 -28.30
C GLN A 9 -15.53 -13.43 -29.21
N ASP A 10 -14.55 -12.67 -28.72
CA ASP A 10 -13.29 -12.40 -29.41
C ASP A 10 -12.36 -13.64 -29.41
N GLY A 11 -12.75 -14.73 -28.73
CA GLY A 11 -12.08 -16.03 -28.80
C GLY A 11 -10.86 -16.18 -27.89
N VAL A 12 -10.83 -15.48 -26.74
CA VAL A 12 -9.72 -15.64 -25.77
C VAL A 12 -9.76 -16.99 -25.06
N ASP A 13 -8.59 -17.58 -24.80
CA ASP A 13 -8.47 -18.82 -24.02
C ASP A 13 -8.42 -18.57 -22.50
N ILE A 14 -7.95 -17.38 -22.09
CA ILE A 14 -7.72 -17.02 -20.68
C ILE A 14 -8.23 -15.60 -20.38
N LEU A 15 -8.96 -15.45 -19.28
CA LEU A 15 -9.26 -14.17 -18.65
C LEU A 15 -8.46 -14.00 -17.35
N ASN A 16 -7.64 -12.97 -17.30
CA ASN A 16 -6.88 -12.58 -16.12
C ASN A 16 -7.45 -11.30 -15.50
N LEU A 17 -8.06 -11.42 -14.32
CA LEU A 17 -8.84 -10.36 -13.69
C LEU A 17 -8.18 -9.86 -12.41
N SER A 18 -7.45 -8.75 -12.53
CA SER A 18 -6.94 -7.96 -11.40
C SER A 18 -7.99 -7.00 -10.85
N VAL A 19 -9.23 -7.47 -10.73
CA VAL A 19 -10.38 -6.68 -10.29
C VAL A 19 -11.36 -7.55 -9.51
N GLY A 20 -12.10 -6.92 -8.61
CA GLY A 20 -13.15 -7.56 -7.83
C GLY A 20 -13.90 -6.54 -6.99
N PRO A 21 -14.84 -7.00 -6.15
CA PRO A 21 -15.49 -6.15 -5.16
C PRO A 21 -14.48 -5.51 -4.20
N ASN A 22 -14.79 -4.32 -3.69
CA ASN A 22 -13.94 -3.60 -2.73
C ASN A 22 -13.94 -4.25 -1.33
N SER A 23 -14.98 -5.00 -1.01
CA SER A 23 -15.14 -5.67 0.28
C SER A 23 -15.98 -6.94 0.14
N PRO A 24 -15.84 -7.90 1.06
CA PRO A 24 -16.75 -9.04 1.15
C PRO A 24 -18.21 -8.57 1.26
N PRO A 25 -19.18 -9.31 0.70
CA PRO A 25 -20.61 -9.02 0.87
C PRO A 25 -21.00 -9.05 2.35
N THR A 26 -21.71 -8.02 2.82
CA THR A 26 -22.19 -7.92 4.22
C THR A 26 -23.67 -8.27 4.37
N ALA A 27 -24.44 -8.21 3.28
CA ALA A 27 -25.91 -8.31 3.30
C ALA A 27 -26.45 -9.62 2.69
N THR A 28 -25.63 -10.41 1.99
CA THR A 28 -26.06 -11.64 1.31
C THR A 28 -25.43 -12.87 1.92
N ARG A 29 -26.21 -13.95 2.05
CA ARG A 29 -25.68 -15.26 2.46
C ARG A 29 -24.85 -15.92 1.35
N THR A 30 -25.18 -15.63 0.10
CA THR A 30 -24.42 -16.10 -1.05
C THR A 30 -23.34 -15.07 -1.40
N THR A 31 -22.09 -15.52 -1.43
CA THR A 31 -20.91 -14.70 -1.75
C THR A 31 -20.50 -14.76 -3.22
N PHE A 32 -21.20 -15.60 -3.99
CA PHE A 32 -21.06 -15.82 -5.43
C PHE A 32 -22.44 -15.70 -6.11
N LEU A 33 -22.51 -15.70 -7.45
CA LEU A 33 -23.74 -15.48 -8.27
C LEU A 33 -24.28 -14.05 -8.30
N ASN A 34 -23.50 -13.05 -7.91
CA ASN A 34 -23.82 -11.70 -8.37
C ASN A 34 -23.68 -11.64 -9.92
N PRO A 35 -24.17 -10.59 -10.60
CA PRO A 35 -24.13 -10.58 -12.05
C PRO A 35 -22.69 -10.59 -12.63
N PHE A 36 -21.68 -10.22 -11.83
CA PHE A 36 -20.27 -10.35 -12.22
C PHE A 36 -19.86 -11.83 -12.22
N ASP A 37 -20.15 -12.59 -11.17
CA ASP A 37 -19.87 -14.02 -11.09
C ASP A 37 -20.62 -14.83 -12.16
N ALA A 38 -21.85 -14.42 -12.47
CA ALA A 38 -22.66 -15.05 -13.52
C ALA A 38 -22.03 -14.88 -14.92
N ALA A 39 -21.47 -13.69 -15.22
CA ALA A 39 -20.75 -13.47 -16.46
C ALA A 39 -19.48 -14.33 -16.54
N LEU A 40 -18.74 -14.47 -15.44
CA LEU A 40 -17.56 -15.33 -15.40
C LEU A 40 -17.91 -16.82 -15.51
N LEU A 41 -19.04 -17.25 -14.95
CA LEU A 41 -19.54 -18.61 -15.14
C LEU A 41 -19.82 -18.90 -16.61
N SER A 42 -20.41 -17.96 -17.35
CA SER A 42 -20.62 -18.08 -18.79
C SER A 42 -19.31 -18.19 -19.56
N ALA A 43 -18.28 -17.43 -19.18
CA ALA A 43 -16.94 -17.55 -19.77
C ALA A 43 -16.33 -18.93 -19.54
N VAL A 44 -16.37 -19.44 -18.30
CA VAL A 44 -15.88 -20.79 -17.97
C VAL A 44 -16.64 -21.87 -18.74
N LYS A 45 -17.96 -21.72 -18.89
CA LYS A 45 -18.77 -22.65 -19.71
C LYS A 45 -18.43 -22.62 -21.20
N ALA A 46 -17.94 -21.49 -21.70
CA ALA A 46 -17.45 -21.36 -23.07
C ALA A 46 -16.01 -21.92 -23.25
N GLY A 47 -15.42 -22.52 -22.22
CA GLY A 47 -14.08 -23.12 -22.27
C GLY A 47 -12.96 -22.17 -21.88
N VAL A 48 -13.26 -20.95 -21.43
CA VAL A 48 -12.26 -19.94 -21.06
C VAL A 48 -11.80 -20.13 -19.62
N PHE A 49 -10.48 -20.23 -19.40
CA PHE A 49 -9.93 -20.27 -18.06
C PHE A 49 -9.97 -18.89 -17.41
N VAL A 50 -10.45 -18.78 -16.17
CA VAL A 50 -10.54 -17.50 -15.46
C VAL A 50 -9.69 -17.51 -14.20
N ALA A 51 -8.73 -16.59 -14.14
CA ALA A 51 -7.96 -16.27 -12.94
C ALA A 51 -8.37 -14.91 -12.38
N GLN A 52 -8.62 -14.82 -11.08
CA GLN A 52 -9.00 -13.58 -10.42
C GLN A 52 -8.16 -13.34 -9.16
N ALA A 53 -7.76 -12.09 -8.94
CA ALA A 53 -7.08 -11.70 -7.70
C ALA A 53 -7.99 -11.91 -6.47
N ALA A 54 -7.43 -12.47 -5.39
CA ALA A 54 -8.13 -12.72 -4.12
C ALA A 54 -8.57 -11.43 -3.40
N GLY A 55 -7.95 -10.30 -3.71
CA GLY A 55 -8.14 -9.00 -3.08
C GLY A 55 -6.99 -8.59 -2.16
N ASN A 56 -6.89 -7.28 -1.91
CA ASN A 56 -5.81 -6.67 -1.10
C ASN A 56 -6.30 -6.23 0.30
N GLY A 57 -7.45 -6.74 0.75
CA GLY A 57 -8.11 -6.31 1.99
C GLY A 57 -7.56 -6.93 3.27
N GLY A 58 -6.50 -7.74 3.19
CA GLY A 58 -5.83 -8.31 4.37
C GLY A 58 -5.26 -7.25 5.32
N PRO A 59 -4.65 -7.65 6.45
CA PRO A 59 -4.21 -9.00 6.80
C PRO A 59 -5.20 -9.77 7.69
N PHE A 60 -6.35 -9.18 8.02
CA PHE A 60 -7.32 -9.82 8.91
C PHE A 60 -8.03 -11.01 8.25
N PRO A 61 -8.51 -11.98 9.04
CA PRO A 61 -9.29 -13.09 8.52
C PRO A 61 -10.53 -12.62 7.75
N LYS A 62 -10.98 -13.42 6.79
CA LYS A 62 -12.23 -13.22 6.02
C LYS A 62 -12.25 -11.94 5.17
N THR A 63 -11.13 -11.60 4.55
CA THR A 63 -10.95 -10.40 3.72
C THR A 63 -10.88 -10.68 2.21
N LEU A 64 -10.97 -11.96 1.81
CA LEU A 64 -11.01 -12.41 0.42
C LEU A 64 -12.29 -11.92 -0.29
N VAL A 65 -12.20 -11.60 -1.58
CA VAL A 65 -13.33 -11.07 -2.39
C VAL A 65 -13.63 -11.87 -3.67
N SER A 66 -12.90 -12.95 -3.94
CA SER A 66 -13.11 -13.84 -5.07
C SER A 66 -13.54 -15.23 -4.60
N PHE A 67 -14.86 -15.45 -4.54
CA PHE A 67 -15.49 -16.62 -3.89
C PHE A 67 -15.97 -17.70 -4.86
N SER A 68 -16.08 -17.38 -6.14
CA SER A 68 -16.74 -18.23 -7.12
C SER A 68 -15.98 -19.55 -7.33
N PRO A 69 -16.62 -20.73 -7.11
CA PRO A 69 -15.92 -22.03 -7.17
C PRO A 69 -15.32 -22.38 -8.54
N TRP A 70 -15.82 -21.76 -9.62
CA TRP A 70 -15.35 -21.95 -11.00
C TRP A 70 -14.20 -21.01 -11.37
N ILE A 71 -13.72 -20.18 -10.44
CA ILE A 71 -12.65 -19.21 -10.66
C ILE A 71 -11.39 -19.66 -9.95
N THR A 72 -10.24 -19.52 -10.62
CA THR A 72 -8.94 -19.68 -9.95
C THR A 72 -8.61 -18.41 -9.19
N THR A 73 -8.81 -18.45 -7.88
CA THR A 73 -8.49 -17.33 -6.98
C THR A 73 -7.00 -17.28 -6.66
N VAL A 74 -6.34 -16.17 -7.00
CA VAL A 74 -4.89 -16.01 -6.88
C VAL A 74 -4.53 -15.07 -5.73
N ALA A 75 -3.77 -15.57 -4.76
CA ALA A 75 -3.21 -14.77 -3.67
C ALA A 75 -1.89 -14.10 -4.08
N ALA A 76 -1.52 -13.02 -3.40
CA ALA A 76 -0.22 -12.39 -3.57
C ALA A 76 0.84 -13.09 -2.72
N GLY A 77 1.98 -13.43 -3.33
CA GLY A 77 3.19 -13.91 -2.66
C GLY A 77 4.35 -12.94 -2.84
N VAL A 78 5.36 -13.06 -2.00
CA VAL A 78 6.64 -12.36 -2.14
C VAL A 78 7.72 -13.32 -2.62
N ASP A 79 8.56 -12.89 -3.56
CA ASP A 79 9.74 -13.60 -4.01
C ASP A 79 10.98 -13.16 -3.20
N ASP A 80 12.16 -13.64 -3.58
CA ASP A 80 13.44 -13.26 -2.96
C ASP A 80 14.01 -11.94 -3.52
N ARG A 81 13.38 -11.34 -4.55
CA ARG A 81 13.84 -10.10 -5.17
C ARG A 81 13.49 -8.91 -4.28
N ARG A 82 14.49 -8.07 -4.02
CA ARG A 82 14.34 -6.87 -3.17
C ARG A 82 14.89 -5.63 -3.87
N TYR A 83 14.07 -4.60 -4.00
CA TYR A 83 14.50 -3.26 -4.41
C TYR A 83 15.08 -2.52 -3.21
N LYS A 84 16.38 -2.71 -3.01
CA LYS A 84 17.11 -2.12 -1.89
C LYS A 84 17.37 -0.64 -2.16
N ASN A 85 17.17 0.16 -1.13
CA ASN A 85 17.61 1.54 -1.08
C ASN A 85 18.44 1.73 0.20
N HIS A 86 19.24 2.80 0.27
CA HIS A 86 20.14 3.02 1.39
C HIS A 86 20.10 4.48 1.82
N LEU A 87 20.03 4.71 3.13
CA LEU A 87 20.27 6.03 3.71
C LEU A 87 21.66 6.06 4.32
N ILE A 88 22.53 6.92 3.79
CA ILE A 88 23.87 7.16 4.32
C ILE A 88 23.78 8.35 5.27
N LEU A 89 24.07 8.12 6.56
CA LEU A 89 24.05 9.15 7.59
C LEU A 89 25.35 9.95 7.59
N GLY A 90 25.32 11.15 8.19
CA GLY A 90 26.49 12.02 8.30
C GLY A 90 27.66 11.43 9.10
N ASN A 91 27.42 10.39 9.91
CA ASN A 91 28.46 9.63 10.61
C ASN A 91 28.98 8.42 9.80
N GLY A 92 28.62 8.30 8.52
CA GLY A 92 29.02 7.20 7.64
C GLY A 92 28.21 5.92 7.81
N LYS A 93 27.27 5.84 8.77
CA LYS A 93 26.43 4.65 8.94
C LYS A 93 25.47 4.51 7.75
N LEU A 94 25.48 3.33 7.15
CA LEU A 94 24.56 2.95 6.08
C LEU A 94 23.36 2.21 6.66
N LEU A 95 22.15 2.74 6.44
CA LEU A 95 20.90 2.13 6.84
C LEU A 95 20.23 1.51 5.60
N PRO A 96 20.05 0.18 5.55
CA PRO A 96 19.29 -0.45 4.47
C PRO A 96 17.81 -0.12 4.60
N GLY A 97 17.16 0.10 3.47
CA GLY A 97 15.73 0.35 3.36
C GLY A 97 15.16 -0.26 2.10
N LEU A 98 13.86 -0.06 1.92
CA LEU A 98 13.11 -0.45 0.74
C LEU A 98 12.58 0.81 0.06
N GLY A 99 12.69 0.87 -1.26
CA GLY A 99 12.17 2.00 -2.01
C GLY A 99 12.72 2.07 -3.43
N VAL A 100 11.94 2.69 -4.30
CA VAL A 100 12.26 2.91 -5.71
C VAL A 100 12.60 4.37 -6.02
N SER A 101 12.84 5.17 -4.99
CA SER A 101 13.25 6.56 -5.14
C SER A 101 14.64 6.65 -5.79
N PRO A 102 14.87 7.61 -6.71
CA PRO A 102 16.19 7.83 -7.27
C PRO A 102 17.18 8.29 -6.19
N ALA A 103 18.46 8.06 -6.44
CA ALA A 103 19.52 8.56 -5.57
C ALA A 103 19.53 10.10 -5.55
N THR A 104 19.92 10.67 -4.41
CA THR A 104 20.13 12.11 -4.31
C THR A 104 21.21 12.58 -5.28
N HIS A 105 20.90 13.58 -6.10
CA HIS A 105 21.84 14.12 -7.09
C HIS A 105 23.06 14.79 -6.44
N GLY A 106 24.23 14.58 -7.05
CA GLY A 106 25.45 15.35 -6.76
C GLY A 106 26.02 15.19 -5.35
N ASN A 107 25.82 14.05 -4.69
CA ASN A 107 26.25 13.80 -3.31
C ASN A 107 25.76 14.84 -2.29
N LYS A 108 24.63 15.50 -2.57
CA LYS A 108 24.07 16.50 -1.67
C LYS A 108 23.58 15.83 -0.38
N SER A 109 24.02 16.33 0.76
CA SER A 109 23.50 15.93 2.07
C SER A 109 22.35 16.83 2.52
N PHE A 110 21.39 16.25 3.24
CA PHE A 110 20.29 16.97 3.85
C PHE A 110 20.24 16.66 5.34
N SER A 111 19.92 17.65 6.17
CA SER A 111 19.64 17.39 7.58
C SER A 111 18.38 16.54 7.71
N LEU A 112 18.37 15.62 8.68
CA LEU A 112 17.19 14.85 9.07
C LEU A 112 16.43 15.61 10.16
N ILE A 113 15.11 15.43 10.19
CA ILE A 113 14.27 15.87 11.31
C ILE A 113 13.19 14.83 11.58
N SER A 114 13.01 14.45 12.84
CA SER A 114 11.92 13.56 13.23
C SER A 114 10.59 14.31 13.25
N ALA A 115 9.50 13.60 12.94
CA ALA A 115 8.16 14.16 13.10
C ALA A 115 7.92 14.69 14.52
N ALA A 116 8.46 14.00 15.54
CA ALA A 116 8.38 14.41 16.94
C ALA A 116 9.02 15.80 17.19
N ASP A 117 10.23 16.02 16.68
CA ASP A 117 10.96 17.29 16.84
C ASP A 117 10.31 18.44 16.04
N ALA A 118 9.54 18.09 15.01
CA ALA A 118 8.84 19.04 14.15
C ALA A 118 7.45 19.44 14.69
N LEU A 119 6.92 18.82 15.74
CA LEU A 119 5.56 19.12 16.23
C LEU A 119 5.39 20.57 16.68
N LEU A 120 4.21 21.14 16.40
CA LEU A 120 3.82 22.51 16.76
C LEU A 120 3.28 22.65 18.20
N GLY A 121 3.19 21.56 18.98
CA GLY A 121 2.70 21.58 20.36
C GLY A 121 2.60 20.20 21.00
N SER A 122 2.11 20.13 22.25
CA SER A 122 1.85 18.86 22.95
C SER A 122 0.71 18.09 22.25
N PRO A 123 0.78 16.74 22.11
CA PRO A 123 -0.17 15.98 21.31
C PRO A 123 -1.54 15.88 21.99
N ALA A 124 -2.36 16.92 21.88
CA ALA A 124 -3.74 16.92 22.37
C ALA A 124 -4.73 16.22 21.42
N THR A 125 -4.29 15.34 20.52
CA THR A 125 -5.17 14.79 19.48
C THR A 125 -5.07 13.28 19.35
N LYS A 126 -6.22 12.65 19.10
CA LYS A 126 -6.45 11.22 18.85
C LYS A 126 -5.64 10.61 17.69
N TYR A 127 -4.72 11.36 17.07
CA TYR A 127 -4.01 11.00 15.85
C TYR A 127 -2.50 10.93 16.12
N SER A 128 -1.84 9.91 15.60
CA SER A 128 -0.38 9.80 15.69
C SER A 128 0.27 10.81 14.76
N ALA A 129 0.55 12.02 15.22
CA ALA A 129 1.23 13.04 14.42
C ALA A 129 2.60 12.59 13.86
N LEU A 130 3.14 11.50 14.43
CA LEU A 130 4.39 10.86 14.04
C LEU A 130 4.32 10.22 12.65
N ASP A 131 3.14 9.83 12.17
CA ASP A 131 2.97 9.19 10.85
C ASP A 131 2.96 10.17 9.67
N CYS A 132 3.13 11.47 9.95
CA CYS A 132 3.19 12.57 8.98
C CYS A 132 1.97 12.65 8.04
N GLN A 133 0.79 12.18 8.46
CA GLN A 133 -0.39 12.24 7.60
C GLN A 133 -1.01 13.65 7.51
N ARG A 134 -0.67 14.54 8.46
CA ARG A 134 -1.31 15.85 8.66
C ARG A 134 -0.27 16.99 8.72
N PRO A 135 -0.07 17.79 7.66
CA PRO A 135 0.94 18.85 7.64
C PRO A 135 0.71 19.93 8.70
N GLU A 136 -0.54 20.20 9.08
CA GLU A 136 -0.91 21.21 10.08
C GLU A 136 -0.39 20.92 11.48
N LEU A 137 0.04 19.69 11.76
CA LEU A 137 0.64 19.30 13.03
C LEU A 137 2.16 19.54 13.08
N LEU A 138 2.78 19.83 11.93
CA LEU A 138 4.23 19.93 11.77
C LEU A 138 4.65 21.37 11.45
N ASN A 139 5.71 21.82 12.12
CA ASN A 139 6.27 23.15 11.94
C ASN A 139 7.02 23.23 10.60
N LYS A 140 6.40 23.89 9.62
CA LYS A 140 6.98 24.09 8.29
C LYS A 140 8.41 24.63 8.31
N ARG A 141 8.72 25.62 9.17
CA ARG A 141 10.07 26.21 9.24
C ARG A 141 11.12 25.20 9.71
N LYS A 142 10.74 24.27 10.59
CA LYS A 142 11.65 23.21 11.05
C LYS A 142 11.89 22.14 9.98
N VAL A 143 10.90 21.87 9.13
CA VAL A 143 10.91 20.79 8.12
C VAL A 143 11.49 21.24 6.77
N GLN A 144 11.33 22.50 6.40
CA GLN A 144 11.73 23.02 5.09
C GLN A 144 13.21 22.73 4.78
N GLY A 145 13.46 22.14 3.60
CA GLY A 145 14.79 21.77 3.11
C GLY A 145 15.42 20.54 3.78
N LYS A 146 14.73 19.88 4.71
CA LYS A 146 15.21 18.69 5.43
C LYS A 146 14.55 17.41 4.91
N ILE A 147 15.13 16.26 5.27
CA ILE A 147 14.46 14.96 5.09
C ILE A 147 13.61 14.70 6.34
N LEU A 148 12.30 14.55 6.13
CA LEU A 148 11.33 14.31 7.20
C LEU A 148 11.27 12.82 7.54
N LEU A 149 11.56 12.46 8.79
CA LEU A 149 11.46 11.10 9.31
C LEU A 149 10.09 10.88 9.97
N CYS A 150 9.31 9.96 9.41
CA CYS A 150 7.95 9.63 9.79
C CYS A 150 7.87 8.21 10.35
N GLY A 151 6.97 7.96 11.29
CA GLY A 151 6.70 6.65 11.85
C GLY A 151 5.71 5.83 11.02
N TYR A 152 5.86 4.52 11.09
CA TYR A 152 4.85 3.55 10.67
C TYR A 152 3.94 3.20 11.85
N SER A 153 2.64 3.08 11.60
CA SER A 153 1.64 2.80 12.64
C SER A 153 0.53 1.90 12.09
N PHE A 154 -0.37 1.46 12.97
CA PHE A 154 -1.55 0.69 12.60
C PHE A 154 -2.45 1.41 11.58
N ASN A 155 -2.36 2.74 11.45
CA ASN A 155 -3.11 3.51 10.46
C ASN A 155 -2.79 3.10 9.02
N TYR A 156 -1.59 2.58 8.75
CA TYR A 156 -1.23 2.04 7.43
C TYR A 156 -1.96 0.72 7.14
N ILE A 157 -2.28 -0.05 8.18
CA ILE A 157 -3.01 -1.32 8.08
C ILE A 157 -4.52 -1.04 7.96
N SER A 158 -5.06 -0.08 8.71
CA SER A 158 -6.48 0.29 8.63
C SER A 158 -6.84 1.15 7.41
N GLY A 159 -5.85 1.56 6.61
CA GLY A 159 -6.03 2.36 5.40
C GLY A 159 -6.26 3.85 5.64
N THR A 160 -6.10 4.34 6.88
CA THR A 160 -6.21 5.78 7.20
C THR A 160 -4.90 6.54 7.00
N ALA A 161 -3.77 5.84 6.90
CA ALA A 161 -2.47 6.39 6.53
C ALA A 161 -1.96 5.80 5.21
N SER A 162 -1.21 6.60 4.45
CA SER A 162 -0.55 6.13 3.22
C SER A 162 0.76 6.84 2.94
N ILE A 163 1.68 6.15 2.24
CA ILE A 163 2.93 6.74 1.73
C ILE A 163 2.64 7.93 0.80
N LYS A 164 1.55 7.85 0.00
CA LYS A 164 1.11 8.95 -0.86
C LYS A 164 0.84 10.22 -0.05
N LYS A 165 0.15 10.09 1.08
CA LYS A 165 -0.17 11.21 1.96
C LYS A 165 1.07 11.74 2.67
N VAL A 166 2.00 10.88 3.12
CA VAL A 166 3.32 11.34 3.62
C VAL A 166 4.06 12.15 2.57
N SER A 167 4.09 11.69 1.32
CA SER A 167 4.72 12.41 0.21
C SER A 167 4.08 13.79 0.00
N GLN A 168 2.75 13.87 0.07
CA GLN A 168 2.03 15.15 -0.03
C GLN A 168 2.34 16.09 1.14
N THR A 169 2.38 15.56 2.37
CA THR A 169 2.75 16.31 3.58
C THR A 169 4.19 16.83 3.50
N ALA A 170 5.14 15.98 3.12
CA ALA A 170 6.54 16.37 2.94
C ALA A 170 6.67 17.49 1.89
N LYS A 171 5.97 17.36 0.75
CA LYS A 171 5.94 18.40 -0.30
C LYS A 171 5.33 19.71 0.19
N SER A 172 4.20 19.68 0.90
CA SER A 172 3.53 20.91 1.38
C SER A 172 4.35 21.65 2.44
N LEU A 173 5.13 20.92 3.24
CA LEU A 173 6.07 21.46 4.22
C LEU A 173 7.40 21.91 3.61
N GLY A 174 7.63 21.66 2.31
CA GLY A 174 8.88 22.00 1.63
C GLY A 174 10.06 21.13 2.04
N ALA A 175 9.80 19.89 2.50
CA ALA A 175 10.84 18.91 2.79
C ALA A 175 11.59 18.55 1.50
N ALA A 176 12.89 18.25 1.61
CA ALA A 176 13.69 17.74 0.50
C ALA A 176 13.33 16.28 0.15
N GLY A 177 12.79 15.55 1.12
CA GLY A 177 12.36 14.16 0.98
C GLY A 177 11.76 13.65 2.29
N PHE A 178 11.43 12.37 2.34
CA PHE A 178 10.95 11.73 3.55
C PHE A 178 11.46 10.30 3.67
N VAL A 179 11.48 9.81 4.90
CA VAL A 179 11.76 8.41 5.25
C VAL A 179 10.64 7.94 6.16
N VAL A 180 10.09 6.75 5.90
CA VAL A 180 9.15 6.09 6.81
C VAL A 180 9.88 4.99 7.55
N ALA A 181 10.00 5.13 8.87
CA ALA A 181 10.59 4.13 9.74
C ALA A 181 9.52 3.13 10.18
N VAL A 182 9.73 1.86 9.83
CA VAL A 182 8.92 0.75 10.32
C VAL A 182 9.56 0.25 11.61
N GLU A 183 8.88 0.44 12.75
CA GLU A 183 9.34 -0.16 14.00
C GLU A 183 9.14 -1.68 13.94
N ASN A 184 10.24 -2.44 13.99
CA ASN A 184 10.22 -3.90 14.09
C ASN A 184 9.81 -4.32 15.51
N SER A 185 8.52 -4.17 15.80
CA SER A 185 7.91 -4.66 17.03
C SER A 185 6.73 -5.58 16.70
N TYR A 186 6.95 -6.58 15.85
CA TYR A 186 6.05 -7.73 15.74
C TYR A 186 6.84 -9.04 15.80
N PRO A 187 6.53 -9.93 16.76
CA PRO A 187 7.13 -11.26 16.83
C PRO A 187 6.58 -12.10 15.67
N GLY A 188 7.44 -12.52 14.74
CA GLY A 188 7.05 -13.44 13.66
C GLY A 188 7.85 -13.36 12.38
N THR A 189 8.67 -12.31 12.17
CA THR A 189 9.55 -12.24 11.00
C THR A 189 10.86 -12.99 11.31
N LYS A 190 10.84 -14.31 11.15
CA LYS A 190 12.09 -15.03 10.86
C LYS A 190 12.48 -14.71 9.41
N ILE A 191 13.67 -14.14 9.25
CA ILE A 191 14.44 -14.22 8.01
C ILE A 191 14.80 -15.69 7.78
#